data_AF-A0AA41MKD6-F1
#
_entry.id   AF-A0AA41MKD6-F1
#
_cell.length_a   1.000
_cell.length_b   1.000
_cell.length_c   1.000
_cell.angle_alpha   90.00
_cell.angle_beta   90.00
_cell.angle_gamma   90.00
#
_symmetry.space_group_name_H-M   'P 1'
#
loop_
_entity.id
_entity.type
_entity.pdbx_description
1 polymer ?
#
loop_
_entity_poly.entity_id
_entity_poly.type
_entity_poly.pdbx_seq_one_letter_code
_entity_poly.pdbx_strand_id
1 'polypeptide(L)'
;MKLSHQEAGFTLKQLVARPDVVEMHGVTAQDPKLLVHLKATRNSVPVPRHWCFKRKYLQGKWGIENPPFELPDFIKCTGIQEMWEPLQEKEEQKTMKSKMREKVRPEMGKIDIDYRKLHDAFFKWQMKPKLTIHGDLYYEGQEFETQLKEKKPEICLRS
;
A
#
# COMPACT_ATOMS: atom_id res chain seq x y z
N MET A 1 42.09 13.13 4.17
CA MET A 1 40.65 13.31 4.50
C MET A 1 40.51 13.08 6.00
N LYS A 2 40.14 14.13 6.76
CA LYS A 2 40.12 14.07 8.23
C LYS A 2 39.01 13.10 8.67
N LEU A 3 39.38 11.97 9.28
CA LEU A 3 38.48 11.28 10.20
C LEU A 3 38.32 12.23 11.40
N SER A 4 37.28 13.06 11.38
CA SER A 4 36.80 13.72 12.59
C SER A 4 36.54 12.65 13.64
N HIS A 5 36.87 12.95 14.91
CA HIS A 5 36.55 12.10 16.05
C HIS A 5 35.07 11.68 15.99
N GLN A 6 34.80 10.45 15.52
CA GLN A 6 33.47 9.88 15.58
C GLN A 6 33.20 9.52 17.04
N GLU A 7 32.20 10.15 17.65
CA GLU A 7 31.78 9.82 19.01
C GLU A 7 31.26 8.37 19.04
N ALA A 8 31.49 7.63 20.12
CA ALA A 8 30.91 6.30 20.25
C ALA A 8 29.37 6.40 20.35
N GLY A 9 28.65 5.46 19.74
CA GLY A 9 27.17 5.50 19.74
C GLY A 9 26.53 5.51 21.13
N PHE A 10 27.22 4.95 22.13
CA PHE A 10 26.82 5.01 23.54
C PHE A 10 26.91 6.43 24.10
N THR A 11 28.01 7.14 23.85
CA THR A 11 28.21 8.53 24.27
C THR A 11 27.14 9.44 23.67
N LEU A 12 26.80 9.25 22.39
CA LEU A 12 25.76 10.03 21.73
C LEU A 12 24.38 9.83 22.37
N LYS A 13 24.03 8.59 22.76
CA LYS A 13 22.78 8.29 23.46
C LYS A 13 22.69 8.96 24.83
N GLN A 14 23.82 9.13 25.54
CA GLN A 14 23.84 9.83 26.83
C GLN A 14 23.62 11.34 26.70
N LEU A 15 24.01 11.94 25.56
CA LEU A 15 23.95 13.39 25.35
C LEU A 15 22.60 13.89 24.81
N VAL A 16 21.79 13.01 24.23
CA VAL A 16 20.55 13.36 23.53
C VAL A 16 19.33 13.09 24.41
N ALA A 17 18.38 14.04 24.45
CA ALA A 17 17.14 13.92 25.22
C ALA A 17 16.23 12.74 24.81
N ARG A 18 16.27 12.31 23.54
CA ARG A 18 15.55 11.15 23.00
C ARG A 18 16.55 10.13 22.44
N PRO A 19 17.06 9.19 23.25
CA PRO A 19 18.05 8.21 22.80
C PRO A 19 17.48 7.14 21.86
N ASP A 20 16.17 6.95 21.81
CA ASP A 20 15.50 5.89 21.03
C ASP A 20 15.64 6.07 19.51
N VAL A 21 15.79 7.32 19.05
CA VAL A 21 15.93 7.64 17.61
C VAL A 21 17.36 7.49 17.09
N VAL A 22 18.31 7.17 17.98
CA VAL A 22 19.73 7.02 17.63
C VAL A 22 19.96 5.64 16.99
N GLU A 23 20.13 5.65 15.68
CA GLU A 23 20.50 4.49 14.87
C GLU A 23 22.02 4.35 14.74
N MET A 24 22.49 3.13 14.45
CA MET A 24 23.92 2.83 14.24
C MET A 24 24.55 3.70 13.14
N HIS A 25 23.82 3.94 12.04
CA HIS A 25 24.30 4.73 10.91
C HIS A 25 24.42 6.24 11.22
N GLY A 26 23.74 6.73 12.28
CA GLY A 26 23.78 8.14 12.66
C GLY A 26 25.10 8.57 13.29
N VAL A 27 25.85 7.62 13.86
CA VAL A 27 27.13 7.85 14.53
C VAL A 27 28.24 8.26 13.54
N THR A 28 28.14 7.78 12.30
CA THR A 28 29.09 8.06 11.23
C THR A 28 28.73 9.28 10.38
N ALA A 29 27.66 10.01 10.74
CA ALA A 29 27.23 11.22 10.01
C ALA A 29 28.25 12.36 10.19
N GLN A 30 28.22 13.34 9.26
CA GLN A 30 29.07 14.53 9.36
C GLN A 30 28.79 15.34 10.64
N ASP A 31 27.51 15.45 11.00
CA ASP A 31 27.08 16.04 12.28
C ASP A 31 26.03 15.12 12.94
N PRO A 32 26.43 14.28 13.90
CA PRO A 32 25.53 13.32 14.55
C PRO A 32 24.52 14.01 15.49
N LYS A 33 24.87 15.15 16.09
CA LYS A 33 24.00 15.85 17.07
C LYS A 33 22.85 16.54 16.35
N LEU A 34 23.14 17.22 15.24
CA LEU A 34 22.12 17.84 14.40
C LEU A 34 21.19 16.80 13.77
N LEU A 35 21.74 15.71 13.24
CA LEU A 35 20.94 14.64 12.62
C LEU A 35 19.91 14.08 13.61
N VAL A 36 20.34 13.82 14.84
CA VAL A 36 19.45 13.29 15.88
C VAL A 36 18.41 14.32 16.30
N HIS A 37 18.78 15.60 16.39
CA HIS A 37 17.83 16.68 16.66
C HIS A 37 16.71 16.74 15.60
N LEU A 38 17.07 16.63 14.32
CA LEU A 38 16.11 16.59 13.21
C LEU A 38 15.20 15.36 13.27
N LYS A 39 15.78 14.17 13.53
CA LYS A 39 15.01 12.92 13.71
C LYS A 39 14.09 12.94 14.92
N ALA A 40 14.42 13.72 15.95
CA ALA A 40 13.62 13.86 17.16
C ALA A 40 12.51 14.91 17.05
N THR A 41 12.51 15.69 15.97
CA THR A 41 11.56 16.79 15.75
C THR A 41 10.12 16.26 15.66
N ARG A 42 9.16 17.04 16.16
CA ARG A 42 7.76 16.64 16.15
C ARG A 42 7.26 16.42 14.72
N ASN A 43 6.54 15.31 14.51
CA ASN A 43 5.93 14.92 13.24
C ASN A 43 6.94 14.66 12.09
N SER A 44 8.23 14.47 12.40
CA SER A 44 9.20 14.04 11.39
C SER A 44 8.95 12.59 10.98
N VAL A 45 8.91 12.33 9.68
CA VAL A 45 8.80 10.97 9.14
C VAL A 45 10.21 10.38 9.00
N PRO A 46 10.48 9.17 9.53
CA PRO A 46 11.79 8.54 9.43
C PRO A 46 12.13 8.16 7.99
N VAL A 47 13.42 8.01 7.70
CA VAL A 47 13.88 7.55 6.39
C VAL A 47 13.43 6.10 6.15
N PRO A 48 12.88 5.75 4.97
CA PRO A 48 12.43 4.39 4.65
C PRO A 48 13.54 3.34 4.79
N ARG A 49 13.28 2.24 5.52
CA ARG A 49 14.30 1.22 5.91
C ARG A 49 15.11 0.62 4.75
N HIS A 50 14.54 0.58 3.55
CA HIS A 50 15.18 -0.04 2.39
C HIS A 50 16.35 0.78 1.83
N TRP A 51 16.60 2.00 2.30
CA TRP A 51 17.69 2.86 1.83
C TRP A 51 19.08 2.20 1.96
N CYS A 52 19.28 1.36 3.00
CA CYS A 52 20.53 0.66 3.26
C CYS A 52 20.54 -0.78 2.73
N PHE A 53 19.49 -1.21 2.02
CA PHE A 53 19.42 -2.56 1.49
C PHE A 53 20.15 -2.67 0.16
N LYS A 54 20.84 -3.80 -0.06
CA LYS A 54 21.52 -4.09 -1.33
C LYS A 54 20.55 -4.45 -2.46
N ARG A 55 19.35 -4.92 -2.12
CA ARG A 55 18.30 -5.33 -3.07
C ARG A 55 17.47 -4.13 -3.52
N LYS A 56 16.91 -4.19 -4.73
CA LYS A 56 15.93 -3.18 -5.17
C LYS A 56 14.66 -3.27 -4.31
N TYR A 57 14.03 -2.13 -4.03
CA TYR A 57 12.99 -1.98 -3.01
C TYR A 57 11.85 -3.02 -3.05
N LEU A 58 11.30 -3.33 -4.24
CA LEU A 58 10.17 -4.26 -4.43
C LEU A 58 10.59 -5.62 -5.02
N GLN A 59 11.88 -5.95 -4.97
CA GLN A 59 12.39 -7.14 -5.65
C GLN A 59 12.00 -8.45 -4.93
N GLY A 60 11.75 -8.41 -3.62
CA GLY A 60 11.30 -9.57 -2.85
C GLY A 60 9.85 -9.96 -3.11
N LYS A 61 9.06 -9.10 -3.76
CA LYS A 61 7.70 -9.43 -4.24
C LYS A 61 7.68 -10.30 -5.50
N TRP A 62 8.82 -10.51 -6.16
CA TRP A 62 8.89 -11.40 -7.32
C TRP A 62 8.58 -12.84 -6.89
N GLY A 63 7.54 -13.43 -7.47
CA GLY A 63 7.08 -14.78 -7.15
C GLY A 63 5.92 -14.85 -6.16
N ILE A 64 5.51 -13.73 -5.56
CA ILE A 64 4.26 -13.65 -4.81
C ILE A 64 3.15 -13.25 -5.80
N GLU A 65 2.17 -14.13 -5.98
CA GLU A 65 0.99 -13.84 -6.78
C GLU A 65 0.12 -12.83 -6.03
N ASN A 66 0.03 -11.61 -6.56
CA ASN A 66 -0.90 -10.62 -6.04
C ASN A 66 -2.29 -10.95 -6.57
N PRO A 67 -3.33 -10.99 -5.72
CA PRO A 67 -4.68 -11.16 -6.20
C PRO A 67 -5.05 -10.03 -7.18
N PRO A 68 -5.95 -10.28 -8.15
CA PRO A 68 -6.49 -9.24 -8.99
C PRO A 68 -7.12 -8.11 -8.17
N PHE A 69 -7.22 -6.94 -8.78
CA PHE A 69 -7.83 -5.79 -8.11
C PHE A 69 -9.27 -6.10 -7.70
N GLU A 70 -9.56 -5.94 -6.41
CA GLU A 70 -10.89 -6.13 -5.87
C GLU A 70 -11.67 -4.80 -5.90
N LEU A 71 -12.80 -4.80 -6.59
CA LEU A 71 -13.67 -3.63 -6.64
C LEU A 71 -14.27 -3.34 -5.25
N PRO A 72 -14.42 -2.05 -4.85
CA PRO A 72 -15.14 -1.70 -3.64
C PRO A 72 -16.58 -2.24 -3.66
N ASP A 73 -17.10 -2.65 -2.50
CA ASP A 73 -18.40 -3.33 -2.38
C ASP A 73 -19.54 -2.56 -3.02
N PHE A 74 -19.60 -1.24 -2.84
CA PHE A 74 -20.64 -0.38 -3.41
C PHE A 74 -20.62 -0.36 -4.95
N ILE A 75 -19.45 -0.56 -5.57
CA ILE A 75 -19.33 -0.71 -7.03
C ILE A 75 -19.64 -2.14 -7.43
N LYS A 76 -19.20 -3.16 -6.69
CA LYS A 76 -19.56 -4.56 -6.97
C LYS A 76 -21.08 -4.78 -6.98
N CYS A 77 -21.82 -4.17 -6.05
CA CYS A 77 -23.28 -4.25 -5.98
C CYS A 77 -24.00 -3.70 -7.23
N THR A 78 -23.33 -2.91 -8.07
CA THR A 78 -23.90 -2.50 -9.36
C THR A 78 -24.08 -3.67 -10.33
N GLY A 79 -23.36 -4.78 -10.14
CA GLY A 79 -23.37 -5.95 -11.01
C GLY A 79 -22.47 -5.81 -12.24
N ILE A 80 -21.64 -4.75 -12.30
CA ILE A 80 -20.73 -4.51 -13.44
C ILE A 80 -19.76 -5.67 -13.64
N GLN A 81 -19.21 -6.23 -12.56
CA GLN A 81 -18.24 -7.32 -12.64
C GLN A 81 -18.85 -8.56 -13.32
N GLU A 82 -20.05 -8.97 -12.89
CA GLU A 82 -20.77 -10.13 -13.46
C GLU A 82 -21.16 -9.92 -14.93
N MET A 83 -21.40 -8.66 -15.34
CA MET A 83 -21.70 -8.33 -16.74
C MET A 83 -20.44 -8.33 -17.63
N TRP A 84 -19.28 -8.01 -17.06
CA TRP A 84 -18.02 -7.84 -17.81
C TRP A 84 -17.28 -9.15 -18.01
N GLU A 85 -17.24 -10.03 -17.02
CA GLU A 85 -16.61 -11.36 -17.09
C GLU A 85 -17.04 -12.18 -18.34
N PRO A 86 -18.34 -12.38 -18.62
CA PRO A 86 -18.77 -13.16 -19.79
C PRO A 86 -18.49 -12.45 -21.12
N LEU A 87 -18.38 -11.13 -21.14
CA LEU A 87 -18.02 -10.37 -22.34
C LEU A 87 -16.53 -10.50 -22.64
N GLN A 88 -15.70 -10.45 -21.61
CA GLN A 88 -14.27 -10.66 -21.72
C GLN A 88 -13.96 -12.07 -22.22
N GLU A 89 -14.61 -13.09 -21.66
CA GLU A 89 -14.48 -14.48 -22.12
C GLU A 89 -14.90 -14.64 -23.58
N LYS A 90 -16.03 -14.03 -23.97
CA LYS A 90 -16.48 -14.03 -25.38
C LYS A 90 -15.50 -13.31 -26.31
N GLU A 91 -14.85 -12.23 -25.88
CA GLU A 91 -13.85 -11.53 -26.67
C GLU A 91 -12.53 -12.30 -26.80
N GLU A 92 -12.16 -13.08 -25.79
CA GLU A 92 -10.98 -13.93 -25.81
C GLU A 92 -11.17 -15.12 -26.76
N GLN A 93 -12.37 -15.71 -26.79
CA GLN A 93 -12.73 -16.81 -27.70
C GLN A 93 -12.89 -16.37 -29.18
N LYS A 94 -13.05 -15.07 -29.46
CA LYS A 94 -13.23 -14.57 -30.82
C LYS A 94 -11.94 -14.64 -31.64
N THR A 95 -12.04 -15.25 -32.82
CA THR A 95 -10.94 -15.28 -33.81
C THR A 95 -10.65 -13.89 -34.39
N MET A 96 -9.41 -13.68 -34.87
CA MET A 96 -8.97 -12.41 -35.47
C MET A 96 -9.86 -11.95 -36.65
N LYS A 97 -10.40 -12.89 -37.44
CA LYS A 97 -11.34 -12.61 -38.53
C LYS A 97 -12.66 -12.04 -38.00
N SER A 98 -13.18 -12.56 -36.88
CA SER A 98 -14.40 -12.08 -36.24
C SER A 98 -14.20 -10.68 -35.66
N LYS A 99 -13.07 -10.45 -34.97
CA LYS A 99 -12.69 -9.13 -34.43
C LYS A 99 -12.61 -8.05 -35.52
N MET A 100 -12.04 -8.39 -36.69
CA MET A 100 -11.96 -7.44 -37.81
C MET A 100 -13.32 -7.10 -38.42
N ARG A 101 -14.26 -8.07 -38.48
CA ARG A 101 -15.62 -7.84 -38.97
C ARG A 101 -16.43 -6.96 -38.01
N GLU A 102 -16.33 -7.22 -36.72
CA GLU A 102 -17.04 -6.47 -35.67
C GLU A 102 -16.53 -5.03 -35.55
N LYS A 103 -15.26 -4.77 -35.87
CA LYS A 103 -14.71 -3.40 -35.98
C LYS A 103 -15.39 -2.57 -37.08
N VAL A 104 -15.79 -3.19 -38.19
CA VAL A 104 -16.46 -2.51 -39.32
C VAL A 104 -17.97 -2.39 -39.08
N ARG A 105 -18.56 -3.36 -38.38
CA ARG A 105 -19.99 -3.37 -38.02
C ARG A 105 -20.15 -3.74 -36.55
N PRO A 106 -20.06 -2.76 -35.64
CA PRO A 106 -20.17 -3.02 -34.21
C PRO A 106 -21.62 -3.37 -33.82
N GLU A 107 -21.76 -4.35 -32.94
CA GLU A 107 -23.01 -4.57 -32.22
C GLU A 107 -23.05 -3.62 -31.02
N MET A 108 -23.95 -2.63 -31.08
CA MET A 108 -24.17 -1.67 -30.00
C MET A 108 -24.99 -2.31 -28.87
N GLY A 109 -24.82 -1.83 -27.63
CA GLY A 109 -25.66 -2.25 -26.50
C GLY A 109 -25.24 -3.57 -25.83
N LYS A 110 -23.97 -3.97 -25.91
CA LYS A 110 -23.46 -5.19 -25.25
C LYS A 110 -23.65 -5.20 -23.73
N ILE A 111 -23.73 -4.01 -23.13
CA ILE A 111 -23.89 -3.81 -21.70
C ILE A 111 -24.99 -2.76 -21.54
N ASP A 112 -26.07 -3.14 -20.88
CA ASP A 112 -27.13 -2.21 -20.48
C ASP A 112 -27.12 -2.12 -18.95
N ILE A 113 -26.75 -0.94 -18.43
CA ILE A 113 -26.69 -0.66 -17.00
C ILE A 113 -27.55 0.56 -16.74
N ASP A 114 -28.49 0.44 -15.81
CA ASP A 114 -29.33 1.55 -15.37
C ASP A 114 -28.47 2.67 -14.75
N TYR A 115 -28.53 3.85 -15.37
CA TYR A 115 -27.83 5.04 -14.91
C TYR A 115 -28.21 5.42 -13.48
N ARG A 116 -29.46 5.17 -13.07
CA ARG A 116 -29.92 5.46 -11.71
C ARG A 116 -29.20 4.60 -10.68
N LYS A 117 -28.92 3.34 -11.01
CA LYS A 117 -28.18 2.41 -10.15
C LYS A 117 -26.73 2.85 -9.96
N LEU A 118 -26.09 3.34 -11.04
CA LEU A 118 -24.73 3.90 -10.98
C LEU A 118 -24.70 5.17 -10.11
N HIS A 119 -25.65 6.08 -10.33
CA HIS A 119 -25.77 7.29 -9.53
C HIS A 119 -25.94 6.96 -8.04
N ASP A 120 -26.85 6.06 -7.69
CA ASP A 120 -27.09 5.69 -6.30
C ASP A 120 -25.86 4.99 -5.66
N ALA A 121 -25.10 4.18 -6.42
CA ALA A 121 -23.87 3.56 -5.93
C ALA A 121 -22.79 4.59 -5.53
N PHE A 122 -22.58 5.63 -6.34
CA PHE A 122 -21.56 6.65 -6.07
C PHE A 122 -22.00 7.73 -5.08
N PHE A 123 -23.30 8.02 -4.97
CA PHE A 123 -23.78 9.14 -4.16
C PHE A 123 -24.48 8.72 -2.87
N LYS A 124 -25.17 7.56 -2.83
CA LYS A 124 -25.88 7.08 -1.63
C LYS A 124 -25.09 6.05 -0.85
N TRP A 125 -24.45 5.12 -1.56
CA TRP A 125 -23.80 3.95 -0.94
C TRP A 125 -22.27 4.07 -0.84
N GLN A 126 -21.72 5.26 -1.13
CA GLN A 126 -20.29 5.49 -1.07
C GLN A 126 -19.74 5.27 0.33
N MET A 127 -18.76 4.38 0.43
CA MET A 127 -18.02 4.13 1.68
C MET A 127 -16.65 4.78 1.63
N LYS A 128 -16.25 5.40 2.74
CA LYS A 128 -14.91 5.96 2.88
C LYS A 128 -13.89 4.81 2.97
N PRO A 129 -12.85 4.78 2.11
CA PRO A 129 -11.83 3.74 2.18
C PRO A 129 -11.02 3.84 3.47
N LYS A 130 -10.35 2.74 3.83
CA LYS A 130 -9.38 2.73 4.93
C LYS A 130 -8.18 3.60 4.54
N LEU A 131 -8.04 4.75 5.19
CA LEU A 131 -6.91 5.67 4.99
C LEU A 131 -5.85 5.42 6.06
N THR A 132 -4.59 5.62 5.69
CA THR A 132 -3.46 5.63 6.62
C THR A 132 -3.22 7.03 7.16
N ILE A 133 -2.58 7.13 8.33
CA ILE A 133 -2.23 8.41 8.93
C ILE A 133 -0.90 8.92 8.38
N HIS A 134 -0.67 10.23 8.49
CA HIS A 134 0.62 10.82 8.14
C HIS A 134 1.73 10.22 9.03
N GLY A 135 2.75 9.65 8.40
CA GLY A 135 3.86 8.96 9.07
C GLY A 135 3.85 7.45 8.86
N ASP A 136 2.73 6.87 8.41
CA ASP A 136 2.67 5.47 8.00
C ASP A 136 3.33 5.33 6.62
N LEU A 137 4.60 4.89 6.62
CA LEU A 137 5.33 4.60 5.40
C LEU A 137 5.10 3.17 4.94
N TYR A 138 4.94 3.03 3.62
CA TYR A 138 4.91 1.72 3.00
C TYR A 138 6.27 1.03 3.08
N TYR A 139 6.26 -0.28 3.33
CA TYR A 139 7.42 -1.16 3.16
C TYR A 139 7.00 -2.51 2.62
N GLU A 140 7.94 -3.16 1.93
CA GLU A 140 7.75 -4.50 1.41
C GLU A 140 7.41 -5.48 2.54
N GLY A 141 6.25 -6.12 2.43
CA GLY A 141 5.75 -7.04 3.44
C GLY A 141 4.64 -6.48 4.35
N GLN A 142 4.40 -5.17 4.31
CA GLN A 142 3.40 -4.51 5.17
C GLN A 142 1.98 -5.08 4.97
N GLU A 143 1.61 -5.48 3.75
CA GLU A 143 0.31 -6.09 3.46
C GLU A 143 0.10 -7.47 4.10
N PHE A 144 1.17 -8.19 4.46
CA PHE A 144 1.08 -9.50 5.13
C PHE A 144 1.03 -9.38 6.65
N GLU A 145 1.24 -8.19 7.21
CA GLU A 145 1.18 -7.98 8.65
C GLU A 145 -0.28 -7.92 9.13
N THR A 146 -0.73 -8.98 9.79
CA THR A 146 -2.05 -9.02 10.39
C THR A 146 -2.13 -8.05 11.58
N GLN A 147 -3.03 -7.07 11.53
CA GLN A 147 -3.25 -6.16 12.65
C GLN A 147 -3.90 -6.92 13.82
N LEU A 148 -3.20 -7.01 14.96
CA LEU A 148 -3.67 -7.69 16.18
C LEU A 148 -4.80 -6.96 16.94
N LYS A 149 -5.34 -5.86 16.40
CA LYS A 149 -6.24 -4.93 17.10
C LYS A 149 -7.57 -5.54 17.56
N GLU A 150 -8.00 -6.66 16.98
CA GLU A 150 -9.34 -7.22 17.24
C GLU A 150 -9.37 -8.39 18.24
N LYS A 151 -8.21 -8.86 18.73
CA LYS A 151 -8.17 -9.96 19.71
C LYS A 151 -8.14 -9.42 21.14
N LYS A 152 -9.32 -9.27 21.75
CA LYS A 152 -9.44 -9.03 23.21
C LYS A 152 -9.33 -10.35 23.97
N PRO A 153 -8.49 -10.47 25.00
CA PRO A 153 -8.24 -11.73 25.71
C PRO A 153 -9.43 -12.24 26.53
N GLU A 154 -10.43 -11.39 26.83
CA GLU A 154 -11.50 -11.71 27.80
C GLU A 154 -12.63 -12.59 27.24
N ILE A 155 -12.65 -12.90 25.94
CA ILE A 155 -13.81 -13.55 25.29
C ILE A 155 -13.69 -15.10 25.24
N CYS A 156 -12.61 -15.70 25.76
CA CYS A 156 -12.38 -17.15 25.72
C CYS A 156 -12.75 -17.94 27.00
N LEU A 157 -13.39 -17.34 28.02
CA LEU A 157 -13.61 -18.00 29.34
C LEU A 157 -15.08 -18.38 29.66
N ARG A 158 -15.95 -18.57 28.67
CA ARG A 158 -17.30 -19.12 28.91
C ARG A 158 -17.68 -20.12 27.83
N SER A 159 -17.16 -21.34 27.95
CA SER A 159 -17.68 -22.56 27.34
C SER A 159 -17.67 -23.67 28.37
#